data_AF-A0A071LS55-F1
#
_entry.id   AF-A0A071LS55-F1
#
_cell.length_a   1.000
_cell.length_b   1.000
_cell.length_c   1.000
_cell.angle_alpha   90.00
_cell.angle_beta   90.00
_cell.angle_gamma   90.00
#
_symmetry.space_group_name_H-M   'P 1'
#
loop_
_entity.id
_entity.type
_entity.pdbx_description
1 polymer ?
#
loop_
_entity_poly.entity_id
_entity_poly.type
_entity_poly.pdbx_seq_one_letter_code
_entity_poly.pdbx_strand_id
1 'polypeptide(L)'
;MTNHTIYLVHSPGPMFGRSPLQRGFYPFAFTERYIQALQKELDKLNSGLHVLADDTESDIEILTEREPALLVCAPGLRYQFFHQGFNKNKIVWLSTMEYTSRDPKPVIKKLVELCSAN
;
A
#
# COMPACT_ATOMS: atom_id res chain seq x y z
N MET A 1 -6.07 7.52 -18.09
CA MET A 1 -6.31 6.07 -17.96
C MET A 1 -6.34 5.78 -16.46
N THR A 2 -7.40 5.19 -15.91
CA THR A 2 -7.40 4.84 -14.49
C THR A 2 -6.44 3.68 -14.29
N ASN A 3 -5.31 3.92 -13.64
CA ASN A 3 -4.36 2.85 -13.37
C ASN A 3 -4.98 1.87 -12.37
N HIS A 4 -4.90 0.57 -12.65
CA HIS A 4 -5.64 -0.47 -11.92
C HIS A 4 -4.82 -1.10 -10.78
N THR A 5 -3.70 -0.48 -10.39
CA THR A 5 -2.76 -1.10 -9.45
C THR A 5 -2.82 -0.45 -8.09
N ILE A 6 -2.85 -1.29 -7.05
CA ILE A 6 -2.64 -0.92 -5.65
C ILE A 6 -1.24 -1.39 -5.26
N TYR A 7 -0.42 -0.48 -4.74
CA TYR A 7 0.89 -0.87 -4.18
C TYR A 7 0.82 -0.97 -2.66
N LEU A 8 1.32 -2.08 -2.13
CA LEU A 8 1.56 -2.27 -0.71
C LEU A 8 2.99 -1.87 -0.37
N VAL A 9 3.14 -0.67 0.21
CA VAL A 9 4.40 -0.17 0.74
C VAL A 9 4.70 -0.87 2.06
N HIS A 10 5.81 -1.60 2.12
CA HIS A 10 6.15 -2.46 3.26
C HIS A 10 7.57 -2.23 3.80
N SER A 11 8.28 -1.22 3.28
CA SER A 11 9.59 -0.81 3.74
C SER A 11 9.58 0.68 4.13
N PRO A 12 10.49 1.15 4.98
CA PRO A 12 10.70 2.59 5.13
C PRO A 12 11.35 3.16 3.87
N GLY A 13 11.17 4.46 3.62
CA GLY A 13 11.86 5.12 2.51
C GLY A 13 13.38 5.19 2.70
N PRO A 14 14.13 5.41 1.61
CA PRO A 14 15.58 5.55 1.68
C PRO A 14 15.93 6.77 2.53
N MET A 15 16.57 6.55 3.68
CA MET A 15 17.23 7.61 4.45
C MET A 15 18.73 7.47 4.30
N PHE A 16 19.42 8.61 4.13
CA PHE A 16 20.87 8.66 4.25
C PHE A 16 21.33 8.01 5.56
N GLY A 17 22.18 6.99 5.47
CA GLY A 17 22.75 6.28 6.62
C GLY A 17 21.95 5.07 7.13
N ARG A 18 20.79 4.73 6.54
CA ARG A 18 20.12 3.45 6.84
C ARG A 18 20.65 2.35 5.93
N SER A 19 20.92 1.18 6.51
CA SER A 19 21.30 -0.01 5.75
C SER A 19 20.09 -0.55 4.97
N PRO A 20 20.24 -0.91 3.67
CA PRO A 20 19.19 -1.58 2.89
C PRO A 20 18.70 -2.90 3.52
N LEU A 21 19.48 -3.48 4.43
CA LEU A 21 19.12 -4.70 5.16
C LEU A 21 18.14 -4.44 6.32
N GLN A 22 17.96 -3.18 6.74
CA GLN A 22 16.91 -2.80 7.70
C GLN A 22 15.57 -2.70 6.99
N ARG A 23 15.11 -3.84 6.45
CA ARG A 23 13.74 -4.00 5.95
C ARG A 23 12.78 -3.78 7.13
N GLY A 24 11.60 -3.23 6.86
CA GLY A 24 10.65 -2.75 7.88
C GLY A 24 10.36 -3.76 9.01
N PHE A 25 9.71 -3.29 10.07
CA PHE A 25 9.54 -4.03 11.33
C PHE A 25 8.87 -5.42 11.19
N TYR A 26 8.16 -5.69 10.08
CA TYR A 26 7.43 -6.94 9.86
C TYR A 26 8.11 -7.84 8.80
N PRO A 27 8.16 -9.16 9.02
CA PRO A 27 8.58 -10.11 8.00
C PRO A 27 7.78 -9.97 6.71
N PHE A 28 8.46 -10.11 5.56
CA PHE A 28 7.83 -10.01 4.23
C PHE A 28 6.67 -11.01 4.02
N ALA A 29 6.70 -12.16 4.70
CA ALA A 29 5.60 -13.13 4.67
C ALA A 29 4.24 -12.53 5.11
N PHE A 30 4.22 -11.49 5.97
CA PHE A 30 2.98 -10.79 6.30
C PHE A 30 2.49 -9.94 5.13
N THR A 31 3.39 -9.30 4.40
CA THR A 31 3.11 -8.52 3.17
C THR A 31 2.43 -9.42 2.14
N GLU A 32 3.03 -10.55 1.83
CA GLU A 32 2.50 -11.50 0.83
C GLU A 32 1.10 -12.01 1.22
N ARG A 33 0.93 -12.38 2.50
CA ARG A 33 -0.36 -12.86 3.02
C ARG A 33 -1.45 -11.79 2.98
N TYR A 34 -1.09 -10.52 3.24
CA TYR A 34 -2.02 -9.40 3.14
C TYR A 34 -2.42 -9.15 1.68
N ILE A 35 -1.44 -9.12 0.76
CA ILE A 35 -1.67 -8.98 -0.69
C ILE A 35 -2.64 -10.04 -1.19
N GLN A 36 -2.40 -11.31 -0.84
CA GLN A 36 -3.27 -12.42 -1.24
C GLN A 36 -4.70 -12.26 -0.72
N ALA A 37 -4.87 -11.84 0.54
CA ALA A 37 -6.18 -11.62 1.13
C ALA A 37 -6.93 -10.46 0.46
N LEU A 38 -6.24 -9.34 0.22
CA LEU A 38 -6.82 -8.18 -0.44
C LEU A 38 -7.18 -8.48 -1.91
N GLN A 39 -6.27 -9.10 -2.66
CA GLN A 39 -6.53 -9.50 -4.05
C GLN A 39 -7.76 -10.41 -4.12
N LYS A 40 -7.87 -11.41 -3.23
CA LYS A 40 -9.02 -12.31 -3.20
C LYS A 40 -10.35 -11.58 -3.00
N GLU A 41 -10.41 -10.56 -2.16
CA GLU A 41 -11.64 -9.77 -2.00
C GLU A 41 -11.90 -8.87 -3.22
N LEU A 42 -10.87 -8.29 -3.81
CA LEU A 42 -10.99 -7.47 -5.03
C LEU A 42 -11.46 -8.28 -6.25
N ASP A 43 -11.03 -9.54 -6.35
CA ASP A 43 -11.46 -10.48 -7.39
C ASP A 43 -12.93 -10.84 -7.24
N LYS A 44 -13.41 -11.09 -6.01
CA LYS A 44 -14.85 -11.34 -5.75
C LYS A 44 -15.72 -10.16 -6.15
N LEU A 45 -15.19 -8.94 -6.07
CA LEU A 45 -15.87 -7.72 -6.46
C LEU A 45 -15.75 -7.40 -7.96
N ASN A 46 -15.05 -8.23 -8.74
CA ASN A 46 -14.74 -7.99 -10.16
C ASN A 46 -14.18 -6.58 -10.41
N SER A 47 -13.35 -6.09 -9.49
CA SER A 47 -12.85 -4.70 -9.53
C SER A 47 -11.85 -4.43 -10.66
N GLY A 48 -11.23 -5.48 -11.20
CA GLY A 48 -10.11 -5.36 -12.16
C GLY A 48 -8.83 -4.79 -11.53
N LEU A 49 -8.80 -4.58 -10.20
CA LEU A 49 -7.65 -4.03 -9.50
C LEU A 49 -6.64 -5.14 -9.17
N HIS A 50 -5.35 -4.80 -9.27
CA HIS A 50 -4.23 -5.68 -8.95
C HIS A 50 -3.42 -5.15 -7.79
N VAL A 51 -3.11 -6.00 -6.83
CA VAL A 51 -2.33 -5.66 -5.64
C VAL A 51 -0.90 -6.18 -5.81
N LEU A 52 0.08 -5.27 -5.74
CA LEU A 52 1.49 -5.60 -5.84
C LEU A 52 2.24 -5.11 -4.59
N ALA A 53 3.30 -5.83 -4.21
CA ALA A 53 4.27 -5.29 -3.27
C ALA A 53 5.03 -4.15 -3.96
N ASP A 54 5.32 -3.09 -3.21
CA ASP A 54 6.23 -2.04 -3.67
C ASP A 54 7.66 -2.59 -3.81
N ASP A 55 8.22 -2.47 -5.01
CA ASP A 55 9.57 -2.91 -5.38
C ASP A 55 10.57 -1.75 -5.51
N THR A 56 10.16 -0.53 -5.15
CA THR A 56 10.94 0.71 -5.32
C THR A 56 11.69 1.16 -4.06
N GLU A 57 11.66 0.36 -3.00
CA GLU A 57 12.13 0.77 -1.66
C GLU A 57 11.40 2.02 -1.14
N SER A 58 10.11 2.16 -1.42
CA SER A 58 9.27 3.30 -1.04
C SER A 58 9.70 4.64 -1.67
N ASP A 59 10.17 4.60 -2.92
CA ASP A 59 10.44 5.79 -3.72
C ASP A 59 9.12 6.44 -4.16
N ILE A 60 8.81 7.60 -3.58
CA ILE A 60 7.56 8.29 -3.86
C ILE A 60 7.51 8.87 -5.27
N GLU A 61 8.65 9.23 -5.87
CA GLU A 61 8.69 9.81 -7.21
C GLU A 61 8.28 8.73 -8.21
N ILE A 62 8.89 7.55 -8.11
CA ILE A 62 8.55 6.38 -8.95
C ILE A 62 7.10 5.94 -8.69
N LEU A 63 6.66 5.86 -7.42
CA LEU A 63 5.28 5.49 -7.10
C LEU A 63 4.28 6.53 -7.61
N THR A 64 4.64 7.81 -7.70
CA THR A 64 3.79 8.86 -8.26
C THR A 64 3.69 8.74 -9.77
N GLU A 65 4.80 8.51 -10.47
CA GLU A 65 4.85 8.28 -11.91
C GLU A 65 4.04 7.05 -12.34
N ARG A 66 3.98 6.02 -11.48
CA ARG A 66 3.15 4.83 -11.69
C ARG A 66 1.64 5.10 -11.51
N GLU A 67 1.23 6.28 -11.08
CA GLU A 67 -0.17 6.71 -10.91
C GLU A 67 -1.11 5.67 -10.25
N PRO A 68 -0.75 5.01 -9.15
CA PRO A 68 -1.51 3.89 -8.61
C PRO A 68 -2.93 4.28 -8.20
N ALA A 69 -3.87 3.34 -8.25
CA ALA A 69 -5.22 3.51 -7.71
C ALA A 69 -5.17 3.88 -6.22
N LEU A 70 -4.28 3.23 -5.47
CA LEU A 70 -4.11 3.43 -4.04
C LEU A 70 -2.72 3.00 -3.59
N LEU A 71 -2.17 3.69 -2.60
CA LEU A 71 -1.07 3.18 -1.78
C LEU A 71 -1.64 2.63 -0.48
N VAL A 72 -1.26 1.40 -0.14
CA VAL A 72 -1.55 0.79 1.16
C VAL A 72 -0.22 0.68 1.89
N CYS A 73 -0.14 1.16 3.11
CA CYS A 73 1.11 1.23 3.86
C CYS A 73 1.05 0.32 5.07
N ALA A 74 2.07 -0.52 5.23
CA ALA A 74 2.24 -1.37 6.40
C ALA A 74 2.34 -0.56 7.71
N PRO A 75 2.05 -1.18 8.87
CA PRO A 75 2.07 -0.49 10.14
C PRO A 75 3.45 0.10 10.46
N GLY A 76 3.46 1.28 11.10
CA GLY A 76 4.69 2.01 11.46
C GLY A 76 5.26 2.90 10.35
N LEU A 77 4.83 2.73 9.09
CA LEU A 77 5.33 3.54 7.97
C LEU A 77 4.80 4.96 7.93
N ARG A 78 3.72 5.27 8.67
CA ARG A 78 3.12 6.61 8.72
C ARG A 78 4.13 7.72 9.05
N TYR A 79 5.19 7.40 9.78
CA TYR A 79 6.26 8.34 10.13
C TYR A 79 7.60 8.03 9.44
N GLN A 80 7.66 7.02 8.57
CA GLN A 80 8.90 6.51 7.95
C GLN A 80 8.86 6.50 6.42
N PHE A 81 7.67 6.63 5.82
CA PHE A 81 7.46 6.75 4.39
C PHE A 81 7.36 8.23 4.02
N PHE A 82 8.32 8.72 3.24
CA PHE A 82 8.27 10.06 2.69
C PHE A 82 7.23 10.09 1.56
N HIS A 83 6.08 10.71 1.79
CA HIS A 83 4.94 10.68 0.87
C HIS A 83 4.54 12.09 0.38
N GLN A 84 5.44 13.07 0.49
CA GLN A 84 5.18 14.43 0.03
C GLN A 84 5.02 14.44 -1.49
N GLY A 85 4.09 15.25 -2.00
CA GLY A 85 3.75 15.29 -3.43
C GLY A 85 2.70 14.28 -3.87
N PHE A 86 2.50 13.19 -3.12
CA PHE A 86 1.46 12.21 -3.42
C PHE A 86 0.09 12.62 -2.85
N ASN A 87 -0.99 12.24 -3.55
CA ASN A 87 -2.35 12.50 -3.10
C ASN A 87 -2.67 11.72 -1.81
N LYS A 88 -2.73 12.43 -0.68
CA LYS A 88 -3.00 11.86 0.65
C LYS A 88 -4.34 11.12 0.73
N ASN A 89 -5.32 11.47 -0.11
CA ASN A 89 -6.61 10.78 -0.18
C ASN A 89 -6.49 9.39 -0.83
N LYS A 90 -5.37 9.08 -1.49
CA LYS A 90 -5.09 7.78 -2.09
C LYS A 90 -4.11 6.95 -1.25
N ILE A 91 -4.00 7.22 0.06
CA ILE A 91 -3.17 6.45 0.99
C ILE A 91 -4.04 5.81 2.08
N VAL A 92 -3.83 4.51 2.33
CA VAL A 92 -4.39 3.79 3.48
C VAL A 92 -3.25 3.37 4.40
N TRP A 93 -3.33 3.79 5.67
CA TRP A 93 -2.39 3.40 6.70
C TRP A 93 -2.98 2.26 7.52
N LEU A 94 -2.40 1.07 7.40
CA LEU A 94 -2.87 -0.08 8.17
C LEU A 94 -2.40 0.00 9.62
N SER A 95 -3.31 -0.32 10.53
CA SER A 95 -2.95 -0.70 11.89
C SER A 95 -2.31 -2.09 11.93
N THR A 96 -1.57 -2.37 13.00
CA THR A 96 -1.00 -3.70 13.24
C THR A 96 -2.07 -4.79 13.23
N MET A 97 -3.26 -4.49 13.76
CA MET A 97 -4.37 -5.44 13.79
C MET A 97 -4.85 -5.76 12.37
N GLU A 98 -5.15 -4.75 11.56
CA GLU A 98 -5.61 -4.94 10.17
C GLU A 98 -4.58 -5.69 9.34
N TYR A 99 -3.30 -5.36 9.51
CA TYR A 99 -2.22 -5.99 8.75
C TYR A 99 -2.01 -7.47 9.12
N THR A 100 -1.92 -7.78 10.41
CA THR A 100 -1.63 -9.14 10.90
C THR A 100 -2.84 -10.07 10.77
N SER A 101 -4.06 -9.54 10.91
CA SER A 101 -5.31 -10.27 10.65
C SER A 101 -5.68 -10.36 9.17
N ARG A 102 -4.95 -9.66 8.29
CA ARG A 102 -5.18 -9.60 6.83
C ARG A 102 -6.55 -9.03 6.49
N ASP A 103 -7.01 -8.04 7.26
CA ASP A 103 -8.30 -7.39 7.05
C ASP A 103 -8.25 -6.44 5.85
N PRO A 104 -9.00 -6.71 4.76
CA PRO A 104 -9.02 -5.86 3.58
C PRO A 104 -10.03 -4.71 3.70
N LYS A 105 -10.92 -4.72 4.71
CA LYS A 105 -12.00 -3.73 4.85
C LYS A 105 -11.55 -2.27 4.78
N PRO A 106 -10.43 -1.85 5.40
CA PRO A 106 -9.99 -0.46 5.32
C PRO A 106 -9.71 -0.02 3.88
N VAL A 107 -9.11 -0.91 3.08
CA VAL A 107 -8.80 -0.67 1.67
C VAL A 107 -10.06 -0.64 0.83
N ILE A 108 -10.95 -1.63 1.00
CA ILE A 108 -12.22 -1.67 0.26
C ILE A 108 -13.08 -0.44 0.55
N LYS A 109 -13.20 -0.06 1.84
CA LYS A 109 -13.90 1.17 2.23
C LYS A 109 -13.31 2.39 1.53
N LYS A 110 -11.97 2.48 1.46
CA LYS A 110 -11.31 3.62 0.83
C LYS A 110 -11.59 3.70 -0.67
N LEU A 111 -11.60 2.56 -1.37
CA LEU A 111 -11.94 2.51 -2.78
C LEU A 111 -13.38 2.99 -3.03
N VAL A 112 -14.33 2.58 -2.19
CA VAL A 112 -15.73 3.05 -2.28
C VAL A 112 -15.84 4.56 -2.06
N GLU A 113 -15.11 5.12 -1.10
CA GLU A 113 -15.04 6.57 -0.87
C GLU A 113 -14.51 7.31 -2.11
N LEU A 114 -13.47 6.79 -2.77
CA LEU A 114 -12.90 7.38 -3.97
C LEU A 114 -13.82 7.30 -5.18
N CYS A 115 -14.61 6.22 -5.32
CA CYS A 115 -15.61 6.11 -6.38
C CYS A 115 -16.80 7.04 -6.17
N SER A 116 -17.21 7.26 -4.91
CA SER A 116 -18.37 8.13 -4.58
C SER A 116 -18.04 9.63 -4.62
N ALA A 117 -16.76 9.99 -4.62
CA ALA A 117 -16.30 11.38 -4.62
C ALA A 117 -16.09 11.97 -6.04
N ASN A 118 -16.38 11.18 -7.09
CA ASN A 118 -16.28 11.57 -8.49
C ASN A 118 -17.64 11.76 -9.14
#